data_AF-W7TM58-F1
#
_entry.id   AF-W7TM58-F1
#
_cell.length_a   1.000
_cell.length_b   1.000
_cell.length_c   1.000
_cell.angle_alpha   90.00
_cell.angle_beta   90.00
_cell.angle_gamma   90.00
#
_symmetry.space_group_name_H-M   'P 1'
#
loop_
_entity.id
_entity.type
_entity.pdbx_description
1 polymer ?
#
loop_
_entity_poly.entity_id
_entity_poly.type
_entity_poly.pdbx_seq_one_letter_code
_entity_poly.pdbx_strand_id
1 'polypeptide(L)'
;MACKVTISLLVLLSAGQAFNLRPPGVSPNKPGTWAPGVCLRPTWSSHIPRSASSTPLLPFDGFQPPLKDPVAAYDSAVKQGEKKANEPAPIIFLLGIQAGLQVGIGAAMAVATMAGVPGIQAKDPGLAKLIYGFCGLPCGLLMTATMGTMLFTGNTAVVSVALMEKKIKLQQLVKTWVWSYLGNMVGAGFLAALCTYAGVFSSSAAAIASVAASKTAMPFGVAVARGILCNWLVTTAVWIAQAAADLVSKATAIVLIITIFASLGFEHSVANMFVGPFGALNGGPSFLHFFLRNLIPVTIGNIIAGVVMVAFANYLSFETEFGLRGASGSCVRRGCQKREMSTEVVACIFTFQ
;
A
#
# COMPACT_ATOMS: atom_id res chain seq x y z
N MET A 1 -21.05 -2.55 31.02
CA MET A 1 -20.05 -3.60 30.71
C MET A 1 -19.08 -3.11 29.63
N ALA A 2 -18.33 -2.04 29.91
CA ALA A 2 -17.42 -1.41 28.96
C ALA A 2 -16.07 -1.18 29.64
N CYS A 3 -15.24 -2.24 29.73
CA CYS A 3 -13.84 -2.13 30.15
C CYS A 3 -13.01 -3.39 29.82
N LYS A 4 -13.24 -4.05 28.67
CA LYS A 4 -12.48 -5.26 28.29
C LYS A 4 -12.01 -5.36 26.84
N VAL A 5 -12.20 -4.34 26.00
CA VAL A 5 -11.71 -4.39 24.59
C VAL A 5 -10.46 -3.52 24.36
N THR A 6 -10.08 -2.68 25.32
CA THR A 6 -8.92 -1.76 25.18
C THR A 6 -7.56 -2.39 25.52
N ILE A 7 -7.52 -3.61 26.07
CA ILE A 7 -6.26 -4.21 26.58
C ILE A 7 -5.47 -4.96 25.48
N SER A 8 -6.09 -5.36 24.37
CA SER A 8 -5.38 -6.12 23.33
C SER A 8 -4.49 -5.27 22.42
N LEU A 9 -4.69 -3.95 22.34
CA LEU A 9 -3.83 -3.06 21.53
C LEU A 9 -2.55 -2.57 22.25
N LEU A 10 -2.52 -2.62 23.58
CA LEU A 10 -1.39 -2.13 24.38
C LEU A 10 -0.30 -3.19 24.63
N VAL A 11 -0.60 -4.48 24.42
CA VAL A 11 0.37 -5.57 24.58
C VAL A 11 1.29 -5.71 23.35
N LEU A 12 0.90 -5.19 22.19
CA LEU A 12 1.74 -5.21 20.99
C LEU A 12 2.72 -4.03 20.89
N LEU A 13 2.54 -2.97 21.70
CA LEU A 13 3.42 -1.79 21.72
C LEU A 13 4.45 -1.81 22.85
N SER A 14 4.40 -2.77 23.78
CA SER A 14 5.37 -2.92 24.88
C SER A 14 6.46 -3.98 24.64
N ALA A 15 6.44 -4.69 23.51
CA ALA A 15 7.46 -5.68 23.16
C ALA A 15 8.71 -5.08 22.47
N GLY A 16 8.89 -3.76 22.54
CA GLY A 16 10.04 -3.03 22.03
C GLY A 16 10.77 -2.26 23.14
N GLN A 17 11.37 -2.96 24.09
CA GLN A 17 12.45 -2.39 24.91
C GLN A 17 13.73 -3.22 24.75
N ALA A 18 14.82 -2.48 24.62
CA ALA A 18 16.09 -2.88 24.05
C ALA A 18 16.91 -3.86 24.89
N PHE A 19 17.69 -4.68 24.18
CA PHE A 19 19.05 -5.17 24.47
C PHE A 19 19.55 -5.10 25.91
N ASN A 20 19.85 -6.26 26.49
CA ASN A 20 20.95 -6.38 27.44
C ASN A 20 21.63 -7.76 27.30
N LEU A 21 22.60 -7.83 26.38
CA LEU A 21 23.60 -8.89 26.38
C LEU A 21 24.66 -8.54 27.43
N ARG A 22 24.72 -9.30 28.53
CA ARG A 22 25.94 -9.44 29.32
C ARG A 22 26.25 -10.94 29.50
N PRO A 23 27.45 -11.40 29.12
CA PRO A 23 27.91 -12.73 29.53
C PRO A 23 28.21 -12.75 31.04
N PRO A 24 28.14 -13.93 31.69
CA PRO A 24 28.26 -14.04 33.13
C PRO A 24 29.71 -13.97 33.60
N GLY A 25 29.95 -13.22 34.68
CA GLY A 25 31.14 -13.38 35.53
C GLY A 25 32.10 -12.19 35.57
N VAL A 26 31.76 -11.13 36.31
CA VAL A 26 32.72 -10.31 37.08
C VAL A 26 31.95 -9.69 38.26
N SER A 27 32.40 -9.93 39.50
CA SER A 27 31.80 -9.35 40.71
C SER A 27 32.32 -7.92 40.97
N PRO A 28 31.58 -7.07 41.70
CA PRO A 28 31.99 -5.71 41.99
C PRO A 28 32.72 -5.65 43.34
N ASN A 29 33.94 -5.12 43.42
CA ASN A 29 34.40 -4.41 44.61
C ASN A 29 35.76 -3.67 44.48
N LYS A 30 35.67 -2.38 44.87
CA LYS A 30 36.63 -1.46 45.50
C LYS A 30 37.55 -0.53 44.67
N PRO A 31 37.70 0.75 45.12
CA PRO A 31 38.37 1.83 44.41
C PRO A 31 39.83 2.04 44.87
N GLY A 32 40.69 2.55 43.99
CA GLY A 32 42.07 2.90 44.35
C GLY A 32 42.81 3.73 43.29
N THR A 33 43.01 5.02 43.64
CA THR A 33 44.22 5.85 43.45
C THR A 33 44.79 6.15 42.05
N TRP A 34 44.97 7.46 41.79
CA TRP A 34 45.65 8.09 40.66
C TRP A 34 47.18 8.00 40.73
N ALA A 35 47.86 7.88 39.58
CA ALA A 35 49.17 8.50 39.33
C ALA A 35 49.45 8.62 37.80
N PRO A 36 50.09 9.72 37.32
CA PRO A 36 50.30 9.98 35.90
C PRO A 36 51.67 9.48 35.38
N GLY A 37 51.69 9.08 34.11
CA GLY A 37 52.89 9.11 33.26
C GLY A 37 53.80 7.88 33.28
N VAL A 38 53.61 6.96 32.31
CA VAL A 38 54.70 6.26 31.60
C VAL A 38 54.21 5.92 30.19
N CYS A 39 54.89 6.44 29.16
CA CYS A 39 54.74 5.97 27.79
C CYS A 39 55.32 4.56 27.66
N LEU A 40 54.46 3.56 27.40
CA LEU A 40 54.87 2.27 26.88
C LEU A 40 54.14 2.04 25.55
N ARG A 41 54.87 2.12 24.43
CA ARG A 41 54.41 1.59 23.13
C ARG A 41 54.25 0.07 23.29
N PRO A 42 53.07 -0.52 23.06
CA PRO A 42 52.97 -1.96 22.94
C PRO A 42 53.48 -2.37 21.55
N THR A 43 54.65 -2.98 21.48
CA THR A 43 55.07 -3.78 20.32
C THR A 43 54.22 -5.06 20.31
N TRP A 44 53.17 -5.09 19.49
CA TRP A 44 52.43 -6.33 19.28
C TRP A 44 53.23 -7.26 18.38
N SER A 45 53.77 -8.32 18.99
CA SER A 45 54.40 -9.46 18.32
C SER A 45 53.37 -10.19 17.45
N SER A 46 53.72 -10.43 16.18
CA SER A 46 52.92 -11.04 15.14
C SER A 46 52.81 -12.57 15.26
N HIS A 47 52.24 -13.07 16.35
CA HIS A 47 51.94 -14.50 16.49
C HIS A 47 50.47 -14.72 16.85
N ILE A 48 49.62 -14.72 15.82
CA ILE A 48 48.28 -15.30 15.88
C ILE A 48 48.44 -16.81 15.61
N PRO A 49 48.06 -17.71 16.54
CA PRO A 49 48.02 -19.14 16.27
C PRO A 49 46.99 -19.42 15.17
N ARG A 50 47.43 -19.98 14.05
CA ARG A 50 46.53 -20.56 13.03
C ARG A 50 45.98 -21.87 13.58
N SER A 51 44.80 -21.84 14.23
CA SER A 51 43.95 -23.04 14.26
C SER A 51 42.94 -22.92 13.13
N ALA A 52 43.07 -23.84 12.19
CA ALA A 52 42.15 -24.01 11.08
C ALA A 52 40.88 -24.71 11.59
N SER A 53 39.78 -23.96 11.64
CA SER A 53 38.48 -24.49 11.26
C SER A 53 37.80 -23.42 10.43
N SER A 54 38.15 -23.34 9.15
CA SER A 54 37.33 -22.66 8.15
C SER A 54 36.08 -23.50 7.91
N THR A 55 35.17 -23.55 8.89
CA THR A 55 33.77 -23.67 8.51
C THR A 55 33.52 -22.41 7.69
N PRO A 56 33.18 -22.50 6.39
CA PRO A 56 32.67 -21.33 5.71
C PRO A 56 31.54 -20.83 6.60
N LEU A 57 31.59 -19.58 7.05
CA LEU A 57 30.35 -18.94 7.45
C LEU A 57 29.45 -19.17 6.25
N LEU A 58 28.42 -20.01 6.40
CA LEU A 58 27.36 -20.06 5.42
C LEU A 58 27.06 -18.59 5.16
N PRO A 59 27.07 -18.14 3.89
CA PRO A 59 26.65 -16.78 3.62
C PRO A 59 25.33 -16.61 4.38
N PHE A 60 25.12 -15.44 5.01
CA PHE A 60 23.81 -15.08 5.54
C PHE A 60 22.81 -14.91 4.37
N ASP A 61 22.76 -15.90 3.48
CA ASP A 61 21.85 -16.10 2.36
C ASP A 61 20.56 -16.63 2.97
N GLY A 62 19.79 -15.73 3.57
CA GLY A 62 18.52 -16.10 4.17
C GLY A 62 17.75 -14.94 4.79
N PHE A 63 18.43 -13.88 5.24
CA PHE A 63 17.73 -12.69 5.70
C PHE A 63 17.38 -11.79 4.50
N GLN A 64 16.25 -12.08 3.87
CA GLN A 64 15.61 -11.09 3.01
C GLN A 64 15.13 -9.94 3.91
N PRO A 65 15.52 -8.68 3.66
CA PRO A 65 15.02 -7.57 4.45
C PRO A 65 13.48 -7.52 4.36
N PRO A 66 12.78 -7.18 5.45
CA PRO A 66 11.31 -7.19 5.49
C PRO A 66 10.68 -6.24 4.46
N LEU A 67 11.45 -5.25 3.98
CA LEU A 67 11.07 -4.31 2.93
C LEU A 67 12.20 -4.24 1.89
N LYS A 68 11.85 -4.34 0.61
CA LYS A 68 12.77 -4.10 -0.51
C LYS A 68 13.24 -2.65 -0.52
N ASP A 69 14.49 -2.42 -0.93
CA ASP A 69 14.97 -1.07 -1.21
C ASP A 69 14.15 -0.42 -2.36
N PRO A 70 14.16 0.93 -2.47
CA PRO A 70 13.32 1.62 -3.45
C PRO A 70 13.52 1.17 -4.90
N VAL A 71 14.73 0.80 -5.31
CA VAL A 71 15.03 0.37 -6.69
C VAL A 71 14.50 -1.04 -6.93
N ALA A 72 14.74 -1.97 -6.00
CA ALA A 72 14.17 -3.31 -6.09
C ALA A 72 12.62 -3.30 -6.02
N ALA A 73 12.03 -2.37 -5.28
CA ALA A 73 10.59 -2.16 -5.24
C ALA A 73 10.04 -1.66 -6.59
N TYR A 74 10.72 -0.69 -7.22
CA TYR A 74 10.39 -0.20 -8.56
C TYR A 74 10.47 -1.33 -9.61
N ASP A 75 11.57 -2.09 -9.63
CA ASP A 75 11.73 -3.23 -10.53
C ASP A 75 10.65 -4.30 -10.34
N SER A 76 10.22 -4.52 -9.08
CA SER A 76 9.11 -5.41 -8.76
C SER A 76 7.77 -4.87 -9.30
N ALA A 77 7.54 -3.56 -9.24
CA ALA A 77 6.36 -2.91 -9.80
C ALA A 77 6.27 -3.12 -11.31
N VAL A 78 7.38 -2.89 -12.02
CA VAL A 78 7.50 -3.04 -13.47
C VAL A 78 7.22 -4.49 -13.88
N LYS A 79 7.87 -5.46 -13.21
CA LYS A 79 7.64 -6.90 -13.45
C LYS A 79 6.19 -7.31 -13.16
N GLN A 80 5.58 -6.78 -12.10
CA GLN A 80 4.19 -7.05 -11.79
C GLN A 80 3.26 -6.49 -12.87
N GLY A 81 3.51 -5.27 -13.34
CA GLY A 81 2.78 -4.66 -14.45
C GLY A 81 2.86 -5.46 -15.74
N GLU A 82 4.06 -5.89 -16.11
CA GLU A 82 4.32 -6.74 -17.28
C GLU A 82 3.56 -8.07 -17.18
N LYS A 83 3.68 -8.77 -16.04
CA LYS A 83 2.94 -10.02 -15.79
C LYS A 83 1.44 -9.81 -15.96
N LYS A 84 0.88 -8.79 -15.32
CA LYS A 84 -0.56 -8.51 -15.38
C LYS A 84 -1.05 -8.14 -16.78
N ALA A 85 -0.23 -7.48 -17.58
CA ALA A 85 -0.55 -7.09 -18.95
C ALA A 85 -0.51 -8.26 -19.94
N ASN A 86 0.30 -9.28 -19.64
CA ASN A 86 0.44 -10.49 -20.45
C ASN A 86 -0.68 -11.51 -20.22
N GLU A 87 -1.45 -11.39 -19.14
CA GLU A 87 -2.61 -12.25 -18.91
C GLU A 87 -3.67 -12.10 -20.03
N PRO A 88 -4.36 -13.18 -20.42
CA PRO A 88 -5.42 -13.12 -21.42
C PRO A 88 -6.66 -12.41 -20.86
N ALA A 89 -7.42 -11.73 -21.73
CA ALA A 89 -8.57 -10.91 -21.32
C ALA A 89 -9.61 -11.63 -20.44
N PRO A 90 -10.00 -12.91 -20.71
CA PRO A 90 -10.93 -13.63 -19.84
C PRO A 90 -10.40 -13.82 -18.41
N ILE A 91 -9.09 -14.07 -18.25
CA ILE A 91 -8.47 -14.22 -16.93
C ILE A 91 -8.43 -12.87 -16.21
N ILE A 92 -8.10 -11.79 -16.92
CA ILE A 92 -8.14 -10.43 -16.35
C ILE A 92 -9.56 -10.10 -15.87
N PHE A 93 -10.58 -10.45 -16.67
CA PHE A 93 -11.97 -10.23 -16.33
C PHE A 93 -12.40 -11.04 -15.10
N LEU A 94 -12.10 -12.34 -15.04
CA LEU A 94 -12.43 -13.21 -13.90
C LEU A 94 -11.74 -12.77 -12.60
N LEU A 95 -10.44 -12.48 -12.67
CA LEU A 95 -9.70 -11.90 -11.54
C LEU A 95 -10.22 -10.49 -11.20
N GLY A 96 -10.77 -9.77 -12.18
CA GLY A 96 -11.45 -8.50 -11.99
C GLY A 96 -12.77 -8.65 -11.23
N ILE A 97 -13.59 -9.66 -11.54
CA ILE A 97 -14.80 -9.98 -10.77
C ILE A 97 -14.44 -10.24 -9.31
N GLN A 98 -13.41 -11.05 -9.07
CA GLN A 98 -12.95 -11.33 -7.71
C GLN A 98 -12.47 -10.07 -6.97
N ALA A 99 -11.72 -9.19 -7.64
CA ALA A 99 -11.34 -7.90 -7.06
C ALA A 99 -12.54 -7.00 -6.75
N GLY A 100 -13.56 -7.00 -7.63
CA GLY A 100 -14.82 -6.28 -7.41
C GLY A 100 -15.58 -6.77 -6.19
N LEU A 101 -15.65 -8.09 -5.99
CA LEU A 101 -16.25 -8.71 -4.80
C LEU A 101 -15.50 -8.32 -3.52
N GLN A 102 -14.16 -8.38 -3.54
CA GLN A 102 -13.31 -8.07 -2.39
C GLN A 102 -13.37 -6.60 -1.98
N VAL A 103 -13.27 -5.68 -2.94
CA VAL A 103 -13.42 -4.25 -2.64
C VAL A 103 -14.87 -3.91 -2.31
N GLY A 104 -15.83 -4.56 -2.97
CA GLY A 104 -17.26 -4.42 -2.69
C GLY A 104 -17.61 -4.82 -1.27
N ILE A 105 -17.07 -5.92 -0.73
CA ILE A 105 -17.35 -6.34 0.64
C ILE A 105 -16.72 -5.38 1.65
N GLY A 106 -15.56 -4.82 1.31
CA GLY A 106 -14.96 -3.74 2.08
C GLY A 106 -15.83 -2.47 2.12
N ALA A 107 -16.38 -2.07 0.96
CA ALA A 107 -17.30 -0.94 0.87
C ALA A 107 -18.61 -1.20 1.64
N ALA A 108 -19.16 -2.41 1.52
CA ALA A 108 -20.35 -2.85 2.24
C ALA A 108 -20.15 -2.73 3.76
N MET A 109 -19.04 -3.26 4.28
CA MET A 109 -18.71 -3.18 5.70
C MET A 109 -18.51 -1.74 6.17
N ALA A 110 -17.80 -0.91 5.40
CA ALA A 110 -17.57 0.50 5.72
C ALA A 110 -18.91 1.24 5.87
N VAL A 111 -19.77 1.15 4.86
CA VAL A 111 -21.07 1.84 4.87
C VAL A 111 -21.98 1.29 5.96
N ALA A 112 -22.02 -0.03 6.17
CA ALA A 112 -22.82 -0.64 7.24
C ALA A 112 -22.39 -0.18 8.63
N THR A 113 -21.08 -0.01 8.84
CA THR A 113 -20.55 0.45 10.11
C THR A 113 -20.93 1.90 10.37
N MET A 114 -20.83 2.78 9.36
CA MET A 114 -21.28 4.17 9.49
C MET A 114 -22.78 4.26 9.77
N ALA A 115 -23.60 3.49 9.05
CA ALA A 115 -25.05 3.48 9.24
C ALA A 115 -25.48 2.89 10.60
N GLY A 116 -24.67 1.99 11.17
CA GLY A 116 -24.94 1.35 12.45
C GLY A 116 -24.60 2.19 13.68
N VAL A 117 -23.98 3.38 13.53
CA VAL A 117 -23.53 4.22 14.66
C VAL A 117 -24.05 5.66 14.63
N PRO A 118 -25.36 5.91 14.42
CA PRO A 118 -25.90 7.27 14.26
C PRO A 118 -25.65 8.17 15.48
N GLY A 119 -25.63 7.59 16.69
CA GLY A 119 -25.32 8.33 17.91
C GLY A 119 -23.88 8.85 17.97
N ILE A 120 -22.91 8.08 17.45
CA ILE A 120 -21.51 8.52 17.33
C ILE A 120 -21.39 9.55 16.22
N GLN A 121 -22.08 9.35 15.10
CA GLN A 121 -22.06 10.31 13.99
C GLN A 121 -22.57 11.70 14.40
N ALA A 122 -23.59 11.77 15.25
CA ALA A 122 -24.16 13.02 15.75
C ALA A 122 -23.27 13.71 16.80
N LYS A 123 -22.64 12.95 17.69
CA LYS A 123 -21.83 13.50 18.81
C LYS A 123 -20.37 13.73 18.42
N ASP A 124 -19.77 12.79 17.69
CA ASP A 124 -18.34 12.70 17.42
C ASP A 124 -18.09 12.37 15.93
N PRO A 125 -18.38 13.29 15.00
CA PRO A 125 -18.31 13.02 13.56
C PRO A 125 -16.89 12.65 13.07
N GLY A 126 -15.84 13.13 13.74
CA GLY A 126 -14.45 12.73 13.45
C GLY A 126 -14.19 11.26 13.76
N LEU A 127 -14.69 10.77 14.91
CA LEU A 127 -14.56 9.36 15.30
C LEU A 127 -15.37 8.46 14.37
N ALA A 128 -16.58 8.86 13.98
CA ALA A 128 -17.39 8.12 13.01
C ALA A 128 -16.67 7.96 11.65
N LYS A 129 -16.01 9.02 11.16
CA LYS A 129 -15.21 8.97 9.94
C LYS A 129 -13.99 8.06 10.08
N LEU A 130 -13.30 8.09 11.22
CA LEU A 130 -12.15 7.22 11.46
C LEU A 130 -12.56 5.74 11.51
N ILE A 131 -13.66 5.42 12.19
CA ILE A 131 -14.22 4.06 12.22
C ILE A 131 -14.61 3.62 10.81
N TYR A 132 -15.31 4.47 10.05
CA TYR A 132 -15.64 4.19 8.65
C TYR A 132 -14.41 3.92 7.80
N GLY A 133 -13.34 4.71 7.97
CA GLY A 133 -12.13 4.55 7.18
C GLY A 133 -11.34 3.29 7.52
N PHE A 134 -11.27 2.96 8.81
CA PHE A 134 -10.57 1.78 9.31
C PHE A 134 -11.32 0.48 8.98
N CYS A 135 -12.65 0.50 9.04
CA CYS A 135 -13.47 -0.68 8.84
C CYS A 135 -13.77 -0.92 7.35
N GLY A 136 -13.46 -2.11 6.86
CA GLY A 136 -13.95 -2.60 5.56
C GLY A 136 -13.01 -2.34 4.38
N LEU A 137 -12.86 -1.09 3.93
CA LEU A 137 -12.09 -0.79 2.70
C LEU A 137 -10.64 -1.30 2.75
N PRO A 138 -9.89 -1.19 3.88
CA PRO A 138 -8.57 -1.79 3.97
C PRO A 138 -8.57 -3.32 3.83
N CYS A 139 -9.57 -4.00 4.39
CA CYS A 139 -9.72 -5.45 4.27
C CYS A 139 -9.92 -5.86 2.81
N GLY A 140 -10.75 -5.11 2.07
CA GLY A 140 -10.96 -5.34 0.64
C GLY A 140 -9.66 -5.21 -0.16
N LEU A 141 -8.87 -4.16 0.07
CA LEU A 141 -7.58 -4.01 -0.62
C LEU A 141 -6.58 -5.11 -0.19
N LEU A 142 -6.53 -5.49 1.09
CA LEU A 142 -5.65 -6.55 1.57
C LEU A 142 -5.97 -7.90 0.89
N MET A 143 -7.25 -8.24 0.75
CA MET A 143 -7.66 -9.45 0.01
C MET A 143 -7.20 -9.38 -1.45
N THR A 144 -7.35 -8.24 -2.12
CA THR A 144 -6.91 -8.11 -3.53
C THR A 144 -5.39 -8.25 -3.67
N ALA A 145 -4.63 -7.60 -2.78
CA ALA A 145 -3.18 -7.59 -2.80
C ALA A 145 -2.58 -8.96 -2.50
N THR A 146 -3.22 -9.75 -1.63
CA THR A 146 -2.75 -11.08 -1.22
C THR A 146 -3.18 -12.18 -2.18
N MET A 147 -4.39 -12.10 -2.72
CA MET A 147 -4.91 -13.09 -3.68
C MET A 147 -4.48 -12.81 -5.13
N GLY A 148 -3.79 -11.69 -5.38
CA GLY A 148 -3.28 -11.35 -6.70
C GLY A 148 -4.36 -11.04 -7.73
N THR A 149 -5.50 -10.51 -7.29
CA THR A 149 -6.64 -10.20 -8.16
C THR A 149 -6.39 -8.93 -9.00
N MET A 150 -7.21 -8.73 -10.03
CA MET A 150 -7.04 -7.64 -10.98
C MET A 150 -7.88 -6.43 -10.58
N LEU A 151 -7.38 -5.65 -9.63
CA LEU A 151 -8.00 -4.39 -9.23
C LEU A 151 -7.60 -3.26 -10.20
N PHE A 152 -8.59 -2.63 -10.85
CA PHE A 152 -8.39 -1.56 -11.82
C PHE A 152 -7.54 -0.41 -11.26
N THR A 153 -7.89 0.09 -10.08
CA THR A 153 -7.24 1.27 -9.48
C THR A 153 -5.75 1.03 -9.21
N GLY A 154 -5.37 -0.12 -8.68
CA GLY A 154 -3.96 -0.52 -8.57
C GLY A 154 -3.27 -0.69 -9.93
N ASN A 155 -3.97 -1.27 -10.92
CA ASN A 155 -3.45 -1.48 -12.26
C ASN A 155 -3.15 -0.17 -13.01
N THR A 156 -3.81 0.94 -12.67
CA THR A 156 -3.50 2.25 -13.27
C THR A 156 -2.06 2.71 -13.00
N ALA A 157 -1.44 2.31 -11.89
CA ALA A 157 -0.03 2.59 -11.62
C ALA A 157 0.89 1.50 -12.17
N VAL A 158 0.71 0.24 -11.74
CA VAL A 158 1.68 -0.82 -12.03
C VAL A 158 1.74 -1.20 -13.51
N VAL A 159 0.63 -1.15 -14.24
CA VAL A 159 0.64 -1.46 -15.69
C VAL A 159 1.17 -0.27 -16.50
N SER A 160 0.93 0.97 -16.04
CA SER A 160 1.46 2.18 -16.68
C SER A 160 2.97 2.27 -16.59
N VAL A 161 3.56 1.96 -15.44
CA VAL A 161 5.02 1.99 -15.31
C VAL A 161 5.68 0.93 -16.21
N ALA A 162 5.06 -0.24 -16.39
CA ALA A 162 5.52 -1.25 -17.35
C ALA A 162 5.45 -0.77 -18.82
N LEU A 163 4.43 0.04 -19.16
CA LEU A 163 4.34 0.67 -20.48
C LEU A 163 5.45 1.72 -20.68
N MET A 164 5.68 2.57 -19.68
CA MET A 164 6.73 3.60 -19.71
C MET A 164 8.12 2.97 -19.87
N GLU A 165 8.36 1.85 -19.20
CA GLU A 165 9.55 0.99 -19.32
C GLU A 165 9.60 0.16 -20.62
N LYS A 166 8.65 0.36 -21.53
CA LYS A 166 8.57 -0.31 -22.84
C LYS A 166 8.52 -1.85 -22.75
N LYS A 167 8.06 -2.40 -21.62
CA LYS A 167 7.88 -3.85 -21.41
C LYS A 167 6.60 -4.40 -22.03
N ILE A 168 5.63 -3.52 -22.27
CA ILE A 168 4.32 -3.86 -22.82
C ILE A 168 3.91 -2.85 -23.89
N LYS A 169 2.93 -3.21 -24.71
CA LYS A 169 2.31 -2.31 -25.70
C LYS A 169 1.13 -1.56 -25.09
N LEU A 170 0.81 -0.39 -25.63
CA LEU A 170 -0.37 0.40 -25.23
C LEU A 170 -1.68 -0.42 -25.30
N GLN A 171 -1.81 -1.29 -26.30
CA GLN A 171 -2.95 -2.20 -26.44
C GLN A 171 -3.12 -3.13 -25.23
N GLN A 172 -2.01 -3.60 -24.64
CA GLN A 172 -2.05 -4.45 -23.45
C GLN A 172 -2.47 -3.66 -22.21
N LEU A 173 -2.01 -2.40 -22.08
CA LEU A 173 -2.47 -1.51 -21.02
C LEU A 173 -3.98 -1.28 -21.10
N VAL A 174 -4.48 -0.88 -22.28
CA VAL A 174 -5.92 -0.64 -22.49
C VAL A 174 -6.73 -1.91 -22.23
N LYS A 175 -6.28 -3.07 -22.73
CA LYS A 175 -6.89 -4.38 -22.45
C LYS A 175 -6.99 -4.62 -20.94
N THR A 176 -5.89 -4.48 -20.21
CA THR A 176 -5.89 -4.76 -18.77
C THR A 176 -6.79 -3.81 -18.01
N TRP A 177 -6.78 -2.52 -18.34
CA TRP A 177 -7.65 -1.54 -17.71
C TRP A 177 -9.13 -1.82 -17.97
N VAL A 178 -9.52 -2.00 -19.23
CA VAL A 178 -10.92 -2.22 -19.60
C VAL A 178 -11.46 -3.50 -18.97
N TRP A 179 -10.75 -4.63 -19.13
CA TRP A 179 -11.26 -5.91 -18.63
C TRP A 179 -11.25 -6.00 -17.11
N SER A 180 -10.26 -5.40 -16.43
CA SER A 180 -10.28 -5.33 -14.95
C SER A 180 -11.39 -4.40 -14.45
N TYR A 181 -11.62 -3.25 -15.08
CA TYR A 181 -12.70 -2.33 -14.72
C TYR A 181 -14.08 -2.96 -14.88
N LEU A 182 -14.33 -3.61 -16.02
CA LEU A 182 -15.59 -4.33 -16.28
C LEU A 182 -15.78 -5.48 -15.30
N GLY A 183 -14.73 -6.26 -15.04
CA GLY A 183 -14.78 -7.33 -14.04
C GLY A 183 -15.10 -6.77 -12.65
N ASN A 184 -14.41 -5.71 -12.22
CA ASN A 184 -14.64 -5.06 -10.94
C ASN A 184 -16.10 -4.59 -10.79
N MET A 185 -16.65 -3.99 -11.85
CA MET A 185 -18.04 -3.52 -11.86
C MET A 185 -19.05 -4.67 -11.77
N VAL A 186 -18.82 -5.77 -12.50
CA VAL A 186 -19.67 -6.96 -12.43
C VAL A 186 -19.61 -7.59 -11.04
N GLY A 187 -18.41 -7.75 -10.46
CA GLY A 187 -18.24 -8.33 -9.13
C GLY A 187 -18.89 -7.48 -8.02
N ALA A 188 -18.65 -6.18 -8.02
CA ALA A 188 -19.21 -5.27 -7.02
C ALA A 188 -20.74 -5.11 -7.17
N GLY A 189 -21.24 -5.04 -8.41
CA GLY A 189 -22.68 -4.99 -8.70
C GLY A 189 -23.41 -6.29 -8.33
N PHE A 190 -22.81 -7.44 -8.63
CA PHE A 190 -23.33 -8.74 -8.19
C PHE A 190 -23.41 -8.82 -6.67
N LEU A 191 -22.37 -8.37 -5.96
CA LEU A 191 -22.41 -8.32 -4.50
C LEU A 191 -23.53 -7.42 -3.97
N ALA A 192 -23.71 -6.24 -4.57
CA ALA A 192 -24.78 -5.33 -4.19
C ALA A 192 -26.18 -5.96 -4.35
N ALA A 193 -26.40 -6.67 -5.46
CA ALA A 193 -27.63 -7.41 -5.70
C ALA A 193 -27.82 -8.55 -4.68
N LEU A 194 -26.76 -9.31 -4.41
CA LEU A 194 -26.80 -10.42 -3.46
C LEU A 194 -27.05 -9.95 -2.02
N CYS A 195 -26.40 -8.87 -1.58
CA CYS A 195 -26.64 -8.27 -0.27
C CYS A 195 -28.08 -7.76 -0.14
N THR A 196 -28.62 -7.11 -1.19
CA THR A 196 -30.01 -6.65 -1.19
C THR A 196 -30.99 -7.82 -1.12
N TYR A 197 -30.79 -8.85 -1.95
CA TYR A 197 -31.61 -10.07 -1.95
C TYR A 197 -31.58 -10.79 -0.60
N ALA A 198 -30.41 -10.90 0.01
CA ALA A 198 -30.23 -11.53 1.32
C ALA A 198 -30.72 -10.65 2.49
N GLY A 199 -31.22 -9.43 2.23
CA GLY A 199 -31.66 -8.50 3.27
C GLY A 199 -30.52 -8.00 4.16
N VAL A 200 -29.27 -8.16 3.72
CA VAL A 200 -28.08 -7.68 4.42
C VAL A 200 -28.12 -6.16 4.37
N PHE A 201 -28.10 -5.52 5.54
CA PHE A 201 -28.24 -4.06 5.73
C PHE A 201 -29.65 -3.49 5.56
N SER A 202 -30.72 -4.29 5.68
CA SER A 202 -32.11 -3.81 5.60
C SER A 202 -32.41 -2.60 6.51
N SER A 203 -31.92 -2.61 7.75
CA SER A 203 -32.06 -1.49 8.70
C SER A 203 -31.27 -0.23 8.32
N SER A 204 -30.26 -0.38 7.47
CA SER A 204 -29.33 0.68 7.04
C SER A 204 -29.55 1.09 5.59
N ALA A 205 -30.44 0.43 4.85
CA ALA A 205 -30.63 0.58 3.41
C ALA A 205 -30.87 2.03 2.97
N ALA A 206 -31.73 2.75 3.70
CA ALA A 206 -31.99 4.18 3.45
C ALA A 206 -30.75 5.06 3.66
N ALA A 207 -29.93 4.76 4.68
CA ALA A 207 -28.67 5.46 4.89
C ALA A 207 -27.70 5.21 3.73
N ILE A 208 -27.60 3.98 3.23
CA ILE A 208 -26.76 3.66 2.07
C ILE A 208 -27.25 4.38 0.80
N ALA A 209 -28.57 4.41 0.58
CA ALA A 209 -29.17 5.15 -0.52
C ALA A 209 -28.87 6.66 -0.43
N SER A 210 -28.87 7.24 0.79
CA SER A 210 -28.50 8.64 1.01
C SER A 210 -27.01 8.90 0.71
N VAL A 211 -26.12 7.95 1.02
CA VAL A 211 -24.70 8.03 0.66
C VAL A 211 -24.56 8.04 -0.87
N ALA A 212 -25.28 7.17 -1.59
CA ALA A 212 -25.29 7.16 -3.05
C ALA A 212 -25.79 8.51 -3.61
N ALA A 213 -26.87 9.07 -3.05
CA ALA A 213 -27.38 10.39 -3.45
C ALA A 213 -26.34 11.50 -3.25
N SER A 214 -25.70 11.56 -2.07
CA SER A 214 -24.68 12.56 -1.77
C SER A 214 -23.48 12.52 -2.73
N LYS A 215 -23.10 11.31 -3.17
CA LYS A 215 -22.03 11.08 -4.15
C LYS A 215 -22.38 11.59 -5.55
N THR A 216 -23.66 11.53 -5.94
CA THR A 216 -24.15 12.05 -7.23
C THR A 216 -24.40 13.56 -7.24
N ALA A 217 -24.55 14.17 -6.07
CA ALA A 217 -24.73 15.61 -5.92
C ALA A 217 -23.41 16.40 -6.05
N MET A 218 -22.27 15.70 -6.03
CA MET A 218 -20.95 16.34 -6.10
C MET A 218 -20.70 16.99 -7.46
N PRO A 219 -20.15 18.22 -7.52
CA PRO A 219 -19.70 18.80 -8.78
C PRO A 219 -18.63 17.95 -9.45
N PHE A 220 -18.65 17.88 -10.79
CA PHE A 220 -17.75 17.02 -11.57
C PHE A 220 -16.28 17.20 -11.19
N GLY A 221 -15.78 18.45 -11.16
CA GLY A 221 -14.39 18.74 -10.81
C GLY A 221 -14.00 18.32 -9.37
N VAL A 222 -14.94 18.41 -8.42
CA VAL A 222 -14.72 17.97 -7.04
C VAL A 222 -14.62 16.45 -6.98
N ALA A 223 -15.47 15.73 -7.72
CA ALA A 223 -15.40 14.28 -7.83
C ALA A 223 -14.09 13.80 -8.47
N VAL A 224 -13.61 14.49 -9.51
CA VAL A 224 -12.29 14.24 -10.10
C VAL A 224 -11.18 14.46 -9.07
N ALA A 225 -11.16 15.60 -8.37
CA ALA A 225 -10.12 15.90 -7.39
C ALA A 225 -10.09 14.88 -6.24
N ARG A 226 -11.26 14.49 -5.71
CA ARG A 226 -11.36 13.43 -4.70
C ARG A 226 -10.93 12.06 -5.25
N GLY A 227 -11.16 11.79 -6.54
CA GLY A 227 -10.65 10.61 -7.22
C GLY A 227 -9.12 10.61 -7.31
N ILE A 228 -8.50 11.75 -7.61
CA ILE A 228 -7.04 11.90 -7.65
C ILE A 228 -6.44 11.58 -6.27
N LEU A 229 -6.93 12.26 -5.23
CA LEU A 229 -6.43 12.08 -3.86
C LEU A 229 -6.64 10.65 -3.34
N CYS A 230 -7.77 10.01 -3.68
CA CYS A 230 -8.01 8.62 -3.34
C CYS A 230 -6.97 7.70 -3.97
N ASN A 231 -6.84 7.75 -5.30
CA ASN A 231 -6.06 6.73 -5.97
C ASN A 231 -4.54 6.95 -5.84
N TRP A 232 -4.10 8.16 -5.50
CA TRP A 232 -2.73 8.36 -5.06
C TRP A 232 -2.43 7.47 -3.85
N LEU A 233 -3.26 7.54 -2.81
CA LEU A 233 -3.09 6.72 -1.60
C LEU A 233 -3.28 5.22 -1.88
N VAL A 234 -4.26 4.82 -2.70
CA VAL A 234 -4.46 3.40 -3.06
C VAL A 234 -3.25 2.83 -3.79
N THR A 235 -2.73 3.55 -4.79
CA THR A 235 -1.57 3.07 -5.57
C THR A 235 -0.29 3.11 -4.75
N THR A 236 -0.11 4.07 -3.84
CA THR A 236 0.97 4.05 -2.85
C THR A 236 0.87 2.84 -1.90
N ALA A 237 -0.33 2.49 -1.41
CA ALA A 237 -0.53 1.32 -0.57
C ALA A 237 -0.18 0.02 -1.32
N VAL A 238 -0.60 -0.11 -2.58
CA VAL A 238 -0.23 -1.24 -3.44
C VAL A 238 1.29 -1.29 -3.65
N TRP A 239 1.94 -0.15 -3.86
CA TRP A 239 3.38 -0.04 -4.08
C TRP A 239 4.21 -0.46 -2.85
N ILE A 240 3.77 -0.06 -1.65
CA ILE A 240 4.43 -0.47 -0.40
C ILE A 240 4.15 -1.95 -0.12
N ALA A 241 2.92 -2.42 -0.36
CA ALA A 241 2.56 -3.82 -0.15
C ALA A 241 3.33 -4.79 -1.07
N GLN A 242 3.68 -4.41 -2.30
CA GLN A 242 4.55 -5.25 -3.15
C GLN A 242 6.03 -5.21 -2.74
N ALA A 243 6.46 -4.14 -2.06
CA ALA A 243 7.82 -4.00 -1.55
C ALA A 243 8.02 -4.81 -0.26
N ALA A 244 6.96 -5.02 0.51
CA ALA A 244 6.97 -5.82 1.73
C ALA A 244 7.08 -7.33 1.46
N ALA A 245 7.85 -8.03 2.29
CA ALA A 245 8.09 -9.47 2.17
C ALA A 245 6.97 -10.32 2.82
N ASP A 246 6.43 -9.86 3.95
CA ASP A 246 5.48 -10.62 4.77
C ASP A 246 4.06 -10.03 4.76
N LEU A 247 3.08 -10.84 5.20
CA LEU A 247 1.67 -10.44 5.22
C LEU A 247 1.37 -9.31 6.22
N VAL A 248 2.05 -9.27 7.36
CA VAL A 248 1.77 -8.30 8.43
C VAL A 248 2.20 -6.90 8.00
N SER A 249 3.37 -6.78 7.37
CA SER A 249 3.85 -5.51 6.81
C SER A 249 2.92 -5.00 5.70
N LYS A 250 2.44 -5.90 4.82
CA LYS A 250 1.44 -5.56 3.78
C LYS A 250 0.13 -5.07 4.38
N ALA A 251 -0.39 -5.81 5.37
CA ALA A 251 -1.61 -5.47 6.06
C ALA A 251 -1.50 -4.12 6.77
N THR A 252 -0.39 -3.87 7.46
CA THR A 252 -0.16 -2.62 8.18
C THR A 252 -0.12 -1.42 7.22
N ALA A 253 0.65 -1.51 6.12
CA ALA A 253 0.71 -0.45 5.13
C ALA A 253 -0.66 -0.15 4.51
N ILE A 254 -1.39 -1.21 4.11
CA ILE A 254 -2.73 -1.09 3.54
C ILE A 254 -3.70 -0.48 4.56
N VAL A 255 -3.75 -0.99 5.80
CA VAL A 255 -4.65 -0.48 6.84
C VAL A 255 -4.40 1.00 7.10
N LEU A 256 -3.16 1.41 7.33
CA LEU A 256 -2.85 2.80 7.64
C LEU A 256 -3.21 3.74 6.48
N ILE A 257 -2.78 3.42 5.25
CA ILE A 257 -2.95 4.32 4.10
C ILE A 257 -4.40 4.39 3.63
N ILE A 258 -5.11 3.26 3.62
CA ILE A 258 -6.51 3.21 3.18
C ILE A 258 -7.44 3.85 4.21
N THR A 259 -7.13 3.74 5.50
CA THR A 259 -7.85 4.46 6.55
C THR A 259 -7.82 5.96 6.33
N ILE A 260 -6.68 6.52 5.87
CA ILE A 260 -6.54 7.96 5.60
C ILE A 260 -7.55 8.42 4.54
N PHE A 261 -7.54 7.83 3.34
CA PHE A 261 -8.39 8.33 2.26
C PHE A 261 -9.88 8.16 2.58
N ALA A 262 -10.24 7.04 3.21
CA ALA A 262 -11.62 6.72 3.50
C ALA A 262 -12.17 7.62 4.61
N SER A 263 -11.37 7.92 5.65
CA SER A 263 -11.73 8.88 6.71
C SER A 263 -11.86 10.31 6.19
N LEU A 264 -11.06 10.68 5.18
CA LEU A 264 -11.10 11.99 4.54
C LEU A 264 -12.23 12.13 3.51
N GLY A 265 -12.95 11.05 3.20
CA GLY A 265 -14.08 11.08 2.27
C GLY A 265 -13.66 11.23 0.81
N PHE A 266 -12.50 10.70 0.42
CA PHE A 266 -12.08 10.61 -0.97
C PHE A 266 -12.86 9.53 -1.73
N GLU A 267 -12.84 9.60 -3.06
CA GLU A 267 -13.72 8.80 -3.91
C GLU A 267 -12.95 7.69 -4.64
N HIS A 268 -13.36 6.44 -4.43
CA HIS A 268 -12.74 5.26 -5.05
C HIS A 268 -13.71 4.63 -6.04
N SER A 269 -13.35 4.57 -7.33
CA SER A 269 -14.25 4.10 -8.38
C SER A 269 -14.81 2.69 -8.11
N VAL A 270 -13.96 1.75 -7.71
CA VAL A 270 -14.38 0.35 -7.47
C VAL A 270 -15.22 0.19 -6.20
N ALA A 271 -14.98 1.00 -5.15
CA ALA A 271 -15.86 0.99 -3.98
C ALA A 271 -17.25 1.55 -4.36
N ASN A 272 -17.26 2.59 -5.18
CA ASN A 272 -18.49 3.19 -5.69
C ASN A 272 -19.25 2.27 -6.66
N MET A 273 -18.59 1.28 -7.29
CA MET A 273 -19.26 0.23 -8.06
C MET A 273 -20.11 -0.71 -7.20
N PHE A 274 -19.93 -0.72 -5.87
CA PHE A 274 -20.88 -1.36 -4.94
C PHE A 274 -21.96 -0.36 -4.49
N VAL A 275 -21.54 0.83 -4.03
CA VAL A 275 -22.44 1.85 -3.46
C VAL A 275 -23.51 2.30 -4.46
N GLY A 276 -23.15 2.47 -5.73
CA GLY A 276 -24.07 2.89 -6.78
C GLY A 276 -25.21 1.89 -7.01
N PRO A 277 -24.92 0.65 -7.42
CA PRO A 277 -25.94 -0.40 -7.59
C PRO A 277 -26.73 -0.67 -6.31
N PHE A 278 -26.07 -0.75 -5.15
CA PHE A 278 -26.77 -0.99 -3.88
C PHE A 278 -27.76 0.14 -3.57
N GLY A 279 -27.32 1.40 -3.72
CA GLY A 279 -28.19 2.56 -3.54
C GLY A 279 -29.38 2.54 -4.50
N ALA A 280 -29.15 2.25 -5.79
CA ALA A 280 -30.19 2.17 -6.80
C ALA A 280 -31.26 1.11 -6.47
N LEU A 281 -30.84 -0.05 -5.93
CA LEU A 281 -31.74 -1.12 -5.53
C LEU A 281 -32.54 -0.82 -4.24
N ASN A 282 -32.12 0.18 -3.47
CA ASN A 282 -32.68 0.51 -2.15
C ASN A 282 -33.26 1.95 -2.08
N GLY A 283 -33.76 2.47 -3.21
CA GLY A 283 -34.48 3.75 -3.27
C GLY A 283 -33.60 5.00 -3.49
N GLY A 284 -32.32 4.82 -3.82
CA GLY A 284 -31.40 5.90 -4.20
C GLY A 284 -31.47 6.26 -5.69
N PRO A 285 -30.52 7.07 -6.18
CA PRO A 285 -30.45 7.43 -7.61
C PRO A 285 -30.30 6.19 -8.50
N SER A 286 -30.81 6.27 -9.72
CA SER A 286 -30.63 5.18 -10.69
C SER A 286 -29.15 4.90 -10.96
N PHE A 287 -28.81 3.65 -11.24
CA PHE A 287 -27.42 3.27 -11.52
C PHE A 287 -26.84 4.08 -12.68
N LEU A 288 -27.62 4.36 -13.73
CA LEU A 288 -27.16 5.19 -14.85
C LEU A 288 -26.84 6.62 -14.40
N HIS A 289 -27.67 7.23 -13.57
CA HIS A 289 -27.40 8.56 -13.01
C HIS A 289 -26.12 8.55 -12.17
N PHE A 290 -25.96 7.53 -11.32
CA PHE A 290 -24.76 7.34 -10.50
C PHE A 290 -23.51 7.13 -11.36
N PHE A 291 -23.62 6.35 -12.42
CA PHE A 291 -22.53 6.07 -13.34
C PHE A 291 -22.01 7.36 -13.98
N LEU A 292 -22.91 8.19 -14.50
CA LEU A 292 -22.56 9.44 -15.17
C LEU A 292 -22.06 10.52 -14.21
N ARG A 293 -22.73 10.68 -13.05
CA ARG A 293 -22.43 11.77 -12.10
C ARG A 293 -21.28 11.48 -11.15
N ASN A 294 -21.02 10.22 -10.85
CA ASN A 294 -19.99 9.83 -9.90
C ASN A 294 -18.93 8.91 -10.52
N LEU A 295 -19.28 7.76 -11.10
CA LEU A 295 -18.26 6.79 -11.53
C LEU A 295 -17.32 7.34 -12.61
N ILE A 296 -17.83 8.04 -13.62
CA ILE A 296 -16.99 8.66 -14.67
C ILE A 296 -15.97 9.65 -14.08
N PRO A 297 -16.37 10.75 -13.38
CA PRO A 297 -15.39 11.71 -12.86
C PRO A 297 -14.42 11.08 -11.87
N VAL A 298 -14.89 10.19 -11.00
CA VAL A 298 -14.02 9.51 -10.02
C VAL A 298 -13.01 8.60 -10.72
N THR A 299 -13.42 7.88 -11.76
CA THR A 299 -12.53 7.01 -12.56
C THR A 299 -11.46 7.83 -13.27
N ILE A 300 -11.82 8.98 -13.84
CA ILE A 300 -10.85 9.92 -14.46
C ILE A 300 -9.82 10.35 -13.42
N GLY A 301 -10.27 10.81 -12.24
CA GLY A 301 -9.38 11.20 -11.15
C GLY A 301 -8.47 10.05 -10.70
N ASN A 302 -9.02 8.84 -10.57
CA ASN A 302 -8.24 7.68 -10.20
C ASN A 302 -7.16 7.36 -11.26
N ILE A 303 -7.47 7.40 -12.56
CA ILE A 303 -6.49 7.20 -13.64
C ILE A 303 -5.38 8.26 -13.55
N ILE A 304 -5.73 9.54 -13.42
CA ILE A 304 -4.75 10.64 -13.34
C ILE A 304 -3.74 10.39 -12.23
N ALA A 305 -4.20 10.03 -11.02
CA ALA A 305 -3.28 9.77 -9.91
C ALA A 305 -2.38 8.55 -10.14
N GLY A 306 -2.93 7.44 -10.63
CA GLY A 306 -2.14 6.23 -10.86
C GLY A 306 -1.07 6.43 -11.94
N VAL A 307 -1.43 7.12 -13.03
CA VAL A 307 -0.52 7.38 -14.15
C VAL A 307 0.48 8.49 -13.81
N VAL A 308 0.02 9.65 -13.35
CA VAL A 308 0.87 10.84 -13.20
C VAL A 308 1.60 10.84 -11.86
N MET A 309 0.87 10.68 -10.76
CA MET A 309 1.45 10.85 -9.42
C MET A 309 2.29 9.66 -8.98
N VAL A 310 2.00 8.46 -9.49
CA VAL A 310 2.75 7.25 -9.11
C VAL A 310 3.58 6.73 -10.27
N ALA A 311 2.99 6.28 -11.38
CA ALA A 311 3.77 5.64 -12.45
C ALA A 311 4.81 6.60 -13.07
N PHE A 312 4.39 7.77 -13.53
CA PHE A 312 5.26 8.75 -14.18
C PHE A 312 6.28 9.36 -13.22
N ALA A 313 5.86 9.75 -12.01
CA ALA A 313 6.78 10.25 -11.00
C ALA A 313 7.89 9.23 -10.66
N ASN A 314 7.53 7.97 -10.41
CA ASN A 314 8.52 6.93 -10.13
C ASN A 314 9.39 6.63 -11.36
N TYR A 315 8.80 6.58 -12.57
CA TYR A 315 9.55 6.38 -13.80
C TYR A 315 10.65 7.43 -13.96
N LEU A 316 10.34 8.73 -13.81
CA LEU A 316 11.34 9.79 -13.87
C LEU A 316 12.40 9.65 -12.78
N SER A 317 12.01 9.42 -11.52
CA SER A 317 12.96 9.32 -10.41
C SER A 317 13.97 8.17 -10.57
N PHE A 318 13.52 7.01 -11.07
CA PHE A 318 14.36 5.84 -11.23
C PHE A 318 15.04 5.74 -12.62
N GLU A 319 14.63 6.54 -13.60
CA GLU A 319 15.31 6.70 -14.90
C GLU A 319 16.42 7.76 -14.85
N THR A 320 16.21 8.91 -14.18
CA THR A 320 17.08 10.09 -14.34
C THR A 320 18.06 10.41 -13.20
N GLU A 321 17.78 10.07 -11.93
CA GLU A 321 18.67 10.48 -10.83
C GLU A 321 19.48 9.36 -10.18
N PHE A 322 19.02 8.11 -10.22
CA PHE A 322 19.76 7.03 -9.52
C PHE A 322 20.78 6.27 -10.37
N GLY A 323 20.79 6.32 -11.71
CA GLY A 323 21.85 5.67 -12.52
C GLY A 323 22.09 4.16 -12.28
N LEU A 324 21.31 3.49 -11.42
CA LEU A 324 21.57 2.14 -10.91
C LEU A 324 21.27 1.06 -11.96
N ARG A 325 20.39 1.34 -12.92
CA ARG A 325 20.18 0.45 -14.08
C ARG A 325 21.27 0.60 -15.17
N GLY A 326 21.92 1.76 -15.26
CA GLY A 326 23.06 1.96 -16.18
C GLY A 326 24.38 1.34 -15.66
N ALA A 327 24.54 1.23 -14.34
CA ALA A 327 25.76 0.70 -13.73
C ALA A 327 25.88 -0.83 -13.81
N SER A 328 24.78 -1.59 -13.86
CA SER A 328 24.84 -3.06 -13.88
C SER A 328 25.16 -3.65 -15.28
N GLY A 329 24.80 -2.96 -16.37
CA GLY A 329 25.03 -3.46 -17.73
C GLY A 329 26.37 -3.06 -18.35
N SER A 330 26.99 -1.98 -17.89
CA SER A 330 28.19 -1.40 -18.52
C SER A 330 29.46 -1.55 -17.68
N CYS A 331 29.34 -1.67 -16.35
CA CYS A 331 30.50 -1.75 -15.45
C CYS A 331 31.12 -3.16 -15.38
N VAL A 332 30.44 -4.20 -15.90
CA VAL A 332 31.01 -5.56 -16.00
C VAL A 332 32.02 -5.69 -17.16
N ARG A 333 32.08 -4.72 -18.09
CA ARG A 333 33.01 -4.78 -19.25
C ARG A 333 34.25 -3.89 -19.17
N ARG A 334 34.40 -3.02 -18.18
CA ARG A 334 35.66 -2.30 -17.96
C ARG A 334 35.88 -2.15 -16.47
N GLY A 335 36.89 -2.88 -15.96
CA GLY A 335 37.28 -2.85 -14.56
C GLY A 335 37.42 -1.41 -14.07
N CYS A 336 36.64 -1.06 -13.06
CA CYS A 336 36.74 0.24 -12.41
C CYS A 336 36.99 0.02 -10.92
N GLN A 337 38.16 0.48 -10.48
CA GLN A 337 38.61 0.54 -9.10
C GLN A 337 37.56 1.22 -8.21
N LYS A 338 37.44 0.65 -6.99
CA LYS A 338 36.81 1.31 -5.83
C LYS A 338 37.35 2.74 -5.71
N ARG A 339 36.49 3.74 -5.85
CA ARG A 339 36.66 5.01 -5.13
C ARG A 339 35.71 4.99 -3.95
N GLU A 340 36.30 5.09 -2.78
CA GLU A 340 35.59 5.27 -1.52
C GLU A 340 34.76 6.55 -1.61
N MET A 341 33.48 6.42 -1.28
CA MET A 341 32.53 7.53 -1.26
C MET A 341 32.74 8.29 0.04
N SER A 342 33.36 9.47 -0.04
CA SER A 342 33.56 10.36 1.10
C SER A 342 32.23 10.90 1.60
N THR A 343 32.17 11.02 2.92
CA THR A 343 31.01 11.25 3.79
C THR A 343 30.36 12.65 3.69
N GLU A 344 30.43 13.34 2.55
CA GLU A 344 30.03 14.77 2.48
C GLU A 344 28.64 15.06 1.91
N VAL A 345 27.91 14.07 1.36
CA VAL A 345 26.60 14.34 0.73
C VAL A 345 25.42 14.32 1.73
N VAL A 346 25.62 13.82 2.94
CA VAL A 346 24.53 13.74 3.96
C VAL A 346 24.27 15.08 4.67
N ALA A 347 25.13 16.09 4.50
CA ALA A 347 24.99 17.36 5.21
C ALA A 347 24.12 18.43 4.50
N CYS A 348 23.72 18.23 3.24
CA CYS A 348 23.09 19.30 2.45
C CYS A 348 21.55 19.34 2.47
N ILE A 349 20.87 18.45 3.22
CA ILE A 349 19.39 18.37 3.24
C ILE A 349 18.75 19.03 4.49
N PHE A 350 19.54 19.51 5.45
CA PHE A 350 19.01 20.14 6.68
C PHE A 350 19.15 21.68 6.77
N THR A 351 19.31 22.38 5.65
CA THR A 351 19.28 23.86 5.64
C THR A 351 18.41 24.40 4.52
N PHE A 352 17.11 24.25 4.66
CA PHE A 352 16.15 25.24 4.21
C PHE A 352 15.15 25.49 5.33
N GLN A 353 15.39 26.59 6.06
CA GLN A 353 14.35 27.32 6.79
C GLN A 353 13.37 27.93 5.79
#